data_AF-L7RRT8-F1
#
_entry.id   AF-L7RRT8-F1
#
_cell.length_a   1.000
_cell.length_b   1.000
_cell.length_c   1.000
_cell.angle_alpha   90.00
_cell.angle_beta   90.00
_cell.angle_gamma   90.00
#
_symmetry.space_group_name_H-M   'P 1'
#
loop_
_entity.id
_entity.type
_entity.pdbx_description
1 polymer ?
#
loop_
_entity_poly.entity_id
_entity_poly.type
_entity_poly.pdbx_seq_one_letter_code
_entity_poly.pdbx_strand_id
1 'polypeptide(L)'
;WLLAWFGLELNTLMILPIIMKSHHPRATEATTKYFLIQAAASTMILLAGTMNAWLTGQWSITHTAPTTTLLTTLAIMLKLGIAPMYMWYPHVLQGTTTHMALLISTWQKLAPLTLLYMTHNHLNHTTLLLLGLMSATLGGLAGLNQTQTRTILAFSSITHMGWLITAITMSPSLTTLTMLTYMMTTTATFLPLITTKTMTDLGTAWTLSPTALTATMITLMSLGGLPPLTGFMPKWLILKELSSAALPLLATALLMSSLPSLFFYIRLAYLTMLTTPPTTTNSEHKWRLKTKHTKYTPQMTVAATLLLPMTATLYATT
;
A
#
# COMPACT_ATOMS: atom_id res chain seq x y z
N TRP A 1 24.73 6.45 -2.12
CA TRP A 1 23.78 7.58 -2.02
C TRP A 1 23.36 8.17 -3.36
N LEU A 2 24.27 8.74 -4.16
CA LEU A 2 23.91 9.47 -5.40
C LEU A 2 23.17 8.61 -6.43
N LEU A 3 23.62 7.38 -6.70
CA LEU A 3 22.93 6.45 -7.59
C LEU A 3 21.52 6.08 -7.10
N ALA A 4 21.34 5.91 -5.79
CA ALA A 4 20.04 5.61 -5.21
C ALA A 4 19.07 6.79 -5.36
N TRP A 5 19.56 8.02 -5.15
CA TRP A 5 18.79 9.23 -5.42
C TRP A 5 18.41 9.34 -6.90
N PHE A 6 19.37 9.12 -7.81
CA PHE A 6 19.13 9.19 -9.25
C PHE A 6 18.07 8.17 -9.70
N GLY A 7 18.13 6.93 -9.20
CA GLY A 7 17.10 5.93 -9.48
C GLY A 7 15.71 6.32 -8.97
N LEU A 8 15.65 6.96 -7.80
CA LEU A 8 14.39 7.47 -7.24
C LEU A 8 13.83 8.67 -8.02
N GLU A 9 14.69 9.49 -8.66
CA GLU A 9 14.25 10.59 -9.53
C GLU A 9 13.86 10.13 -10.92
N LEU A 10 14.56 9.14 -11.48
CA LEU A 10 14.11 8.52 -12.72
C LEU A 10 12.72 7.91 -12.56
N ASN A 11 12.45 7.27 -11.42
CA ASN A 11 11.15 6.68 -11.15
C ASN A 11 10.02 7.72 -11.07
N THR A 12 10.29 8.90 -10.47
CA THR A 12 9.31 9.99 -10.38
C THR A 12 9.08 10.62 -11.75
N LEU A 13 10.13 10.92 -12.51
CA LEU A 13 10.02 11.53 -13.84
C LEU A 13 9.28 10.61 -14.83
N MET A 14 9.54 9.31 -14.80
CA MET A 14 8.93 8.35 -15.73
C MET A 14 7.42 8.20 -15.51
N ILE A 15 6.92 8.36 -14.28
CA ILE A 15 5.49 8.14 -14.01
C ILE A 15 4.62 9.38 -14.34
N LEU A 16 5.18 10.60 -14.33
CA LEU A 16 4.41 11.83 -14.57
C LEU A 16 3.62 11.84 -15.88
N PRO A 17 4.21 11.50 -17.05
CA PRO A 17 3.47 11.50 -18.31
C PRO A 17 2.34 10.46 -18.32
N ILE A 18 2.56 9.33 -17.63
CA ILE A 18 1.59 8.24 -17.59
C ILE A 18 0.38 8.62 -16.72
N ILE A 19 0.60 9.38 -15.65
CA ILE A 19 -0.47 9.96 -14.81
C ILE A 19 -1.26 11.02 -15.61
N MET A 20 -0.59 11.84 -16.44
CA MET A 20 -1.21 12.87 -17.29
C MET A 20 -1.98 12.33 -18.52
N LYS A 21 -1.87 11.03 -18.84
CA LYS A 21 -2.35 10.45 -20.10
C LYS A 21 -3.81 10.77 -20.47
N SER A 22 -4.69 10.96 -19.48
CA SER A 22 -6.11 11.25 -19.76
C SER A 22 -6.42 12.72 -20.08
N HIS A 23 -5.43 13.62 -20.01
CA HIS A 23 -5.55 15.05 -20.31
C HIS A 23 -6.75 15.77 -19.64
N HIS A 24 -7.15 15.31 -18.46
CA HIS A 24 -8.27 15.87 -17.70
C HIS A 24 -7.73 16.74 -16.55
N PRO A 25 -8.42 17.83 -16.13
CA PRO A 25 -7.92 18.71 -15.06
C PRO A 25 -7.63 17.97 -13.74
N ARG A 26 -8.41 16.95 -13.39
CA ARG A 26 -8.11 16.08 -12.23
C ARG A 26 -6.80 15.29 -12.37
N ALA A 27 -6.45 14.88 -13.58
CA ALA A 27 -5.19 14.20 -13.83
C ALA A 27 -4.03 15.21 -13.70
N THR A 28 -4.18 16.42 -14.26
CA THR A 28 -3.14 17.46 -14.14
C THR A 28 -2.96 17.93 -12.68
N GLU A 29 -4.03 18.03 -11.89
CA GLU A 29 -3.92 18.32 -10.45
C GLU A 29 -3.21 17.18 -9.69
N ALA A 30 -3.50 15.92 -10.02
CA ALA A 30 -2.82 14.78 -9.41
C ALA A 30 -1.33 14.75 -9.77
N THR A 31 -0.97 15.13 -10.99
CA THR A 31 0.42 15.10 -11.47
C THR A 31 1.25 16.20 -10.83
N THR A 32 0.69 17.40 -10.69
CA THR A 32 1.36 18.52 -10.00
C THR A 32 1.55 18.22 -8.51
N LYS A 33 0.53 17.68 -7.82
CA LYS A 33 0.65 17.27 -6.42
C LYS A 33 1.71 16.18 -6.24
N TYR A 34 1.70 15.15 -7.09
CA TYR A 34 2.69 14.08 -7.05
C TYR A 34 4.10 14.62 -7.28
N PHE A 35 4.30 15.45 -8.31
CA PHE A 35 5.60 16.03 -8.64
C PHE A 35 6.18 16.84 -7.48
N LEU A 36 5.43 17.81 -6.95
CA LEU A 36 5.91 18.72 -5.90
C LEU A 36 6.39 17.96 -4.66
N ILE A 37 5.62 16.95 -4.26
CA ILE A 37 5.90 16.17 -3.05
C ILE A 37 7.06 15.23 -3.28
N GLN A 38 7.09 14.53 -4.41
CA GLN A 38 8.18 13.61 -4.70
C GLN A 38 9.52 14.33 -4.93
N ALA A 39 9.49 15.53 -5.52
CA ALA A 39 10.66 16.40 -5.67
C ALA A 39 11.15 16.95 -4.31
N ALA A 40 10.23 17.30 -3.41
CA ALA A 40 10.60 17.68 -2.05
C ALA A 40 11.26 16.50 -1.29
N ALA A 41 10.72 15.28 -1.40
CA ALA A 41 11.34 14.10 -0.82
C ALA A 41 12.71 13.79 -1.43
N SER A 42 12.86 13.87 -2.75
CA SER A 42 14.12 13.55 -3.40
C SER A 42 15.22 14.55 -3.05
N THR A 43 14.91 15.84 -2.98
CA THR A 43 15.85 16.88 -2.50
C THR A 43 16.26 16.64 -1.04
N MET A 44 15.34 16.21 -0.17
CA MET A 44 15.67 15.80 1.20
C MET A 44 16.61 14.58 1.25
N ILE A 45 16.41 13.58 0.37
CA ILE A 45 17.32 12.42 0.27
C ILE A 45 18.72 12.86 -0.19
N LEU A 46 18.78 13.76 -1.17
CA LEU A 46 20.05 14.31 -1.65
C LEU A 46 20.77 15.08 -0.54
N LEU A 47 20.05 15.92 0.21
CA LEU A 47 20.58 16.64 1.37
C LEU A 47 21.12 15.68 2.44
N ALA A 48 20.40 14.60 2.72
CA ALA A 48 20.86 13.60 3.69
C ALA A 48 22.13 12.88 3.20
N GLY A 49 22.21 12.57 1.90
CA GLY A 49 23.38 11.95 1.30
C GLY A 49 24.61 12.87 1.28
N THR A 50 24.45 14.16 0.97
CA THR A 50 25.55 15.13 1.00
C THR A 50 26.02 15.40 2.43
N MET A 51 25.11 15.50 3.39
CA MET A 51 25.45 15.59 4.81
C MET A 51 26.22 14.35 5.29
N ASN A 52 25.81 13.15 4.86
CA ASN A 52 26.55 11.93 5.20
C ASN A 52 27.97 11.94 4.63
N ALA A 53 28.11 12.32 3.37
CA ALA A 53 29.41 12.44 2.71
C ALA A 53 30.29 13.51 3.37
N TRP A 54 29.71 14.61 3.83
CA TRP A 54 30.44 15.66 4.55
C TRP A 54 30.94 15.17 5.92
N LEU A 55 30.13 14.40 6.65
CA LEU A 55 30.48 13.88 7.98
C LEU A 55 31.45 12.69 7.94
N THR A 56 31.29 11.79 6.97
CA THR A 56 32.02 10.51 6.92
C THR A 56 33.08 10.41 5.82
N GLY A 57 33.07 11.34 4.86
CA GLY A 57 33.93 11.30 3.68
C GLY A 57 33.57 10.21 2.66
N GLN A 58 32.49 9.45 2.86
CA GLN A 58 32.11 8.32 2.02
C GLN A 58 30.69 8.43 1.46
N TRP A 59 30.46 7.82 0.30
CA TRP A 59 29.15 7.77 -0.37
C TRP A 59 28.42 6.41 -0.19
N SER A 60 28.97 5.53 0.64
CA SER A 60 28.38 4.23 1.00
C SER A 60 27.09 4.41 1.81
N ILE A 61 26.13 3.50 1.60
CA ILE A 61 24.84 3.50 2.33
C ILE A 61 24.99 2.81 3.70
N THR A 62 26.02 1.98 3.87
CA THR A 62 26.24 1.15 5.06
C THR A 62 26.71 1.93 6.28
N HIS A 63 27.25 3.14 6.12
CA HIS A 63 27.74 3.96 7.23
C HIS A 63 27.00 5.28 7.22
N THR A 64 26.04 5.42 8.13
CA THR A 64 25.15 6.59 8.17
C THR A 64 25.12 7.22 9.55
N ALA A 65 25.38 8.52 9.60
CA ALA A 65 25.22 9.31 10.82
C ALA A 65 23.74 9.42 11.24
N PRO A 66 23.42 9.59 12.54
CA PRO A 66 22.03 9.64 13.02
C PRO A 66 21.20 10.78 12.43
N THR A 67 21.84 11.91 12.08
CA THR A 67 21.19 13.02 11.39
C THR A 67 20.72 12.63 9.98
N THR A 68 21.52 11.83 9.30
CA THR A 68 21.24 11.35 7.93
C THR A 68 20.15 10.28 7.92
N THR A 69 20.10 9.41 8.94
CA THR A 69 19.02 8.42 9.08
C THR A 69 17.69 9.09 9.42
N LEU A 70 17.69 10.14 10.24
CA LEU A 70 16.47 10.93 10.49
C LEU A 70 15.96 11.64 9.22
N LEU A 71 16.84 12.31 8.47
CA LEU A 71 16.45 13.00 7.25
C LEU A 71 15.95 12.01 6.17
N THR A 72 16.62 10.87 6.02
CA THR A 72 16.21 9.84 5.05
C THR A 72 14.91 9.18 5.44
N THR A 73 14.69 8.86 6.72
CA THR A 73 13.40 8.32 7.18
C THR A 73 12.27 9.29 6.88
N LEU A 74 12.39 10.58 7.23
CA LEU A 74 11.39 11.60 6.92
C LEU A 74 11.11 11.71 5.42
N ALA A 75 12.17 11.72 4.60
CA ALA A 75 12.03 11.80 3.15
C ALA A 75 11.32 10.57 2.54
N ILE A 76 11.62 9.37 3.06
CA ILE A 76 10.96 8.13 2.64
C ILE A 76 9.49 8.11 3.09
N MET A 77 9.17 8.61 4.30
CA MET A 77 7.78 8.74 4.75
C MET A 77 6.98 9.64 3.79
N LEU A 78 7.59 10.74 3.35
CA LEU A 78 7.00 11.64 2.36
C LEU A 78 6.80 10.95 1.00
N LYS A 79 7.79 10.16 0.51
CA LYS A 79 7.67 9.38 -0.74
C LYS A 79 6.59 8.31 -0.71
N LEU A 80 6.46 7.60 0.41
CA LEU A 80 5.54 6.46 0.55
C LEU A 80 4.12 6.87 0.94
N GLY A 81 3.92 8.11 1.40
CA GLY A 81 2.64 8.64 1.84
C GLY A 81 2.25 8.13 3.23
N ILE A 82 3.23 8.01 4.13
CA ILE A 82 3.03 7.51 5.50
C ILE A 82 2.69 8.68 6.42
N ALA A 83 1.86 8.45 7.43
CA ALA A 83 1.53 9.48 8.42
C ALA A 83 2.79 10.01 9.14
N PRO A 84 2.91 11.33 9.36
CA PRO A 84 1.90 12.38 9.15
C PRO A 84 1.77 12.90 7.70
N MET A 85 2.68 12.53 6.80
CA MET A 85 2.78 13.03 5.42
C MET A 85 1.93 12.22 4.42
N TYR A 86 0.70 11.85 4.80
CA TYR A 86 -0.15 10.95 4.00
C TYR A 86 -1.15 11.67 3.08
N MET A 87 -1.42 12.96 3.33
CA MET A 87 -2.58 13.67 2.76
C MET A 87 -2.59 13.68 1.23
N TRP A 88 -1.43 13.69 0.59
CA TRP A 88 -1.33 13.73 -0.86
C TRP A 88 -1.79 12.44 -1.54
N TYR A 89 -1.60 11.33 -0.87
CA TYR A 89 -1.66 10.02 -1.48
C TYR A 89 -3.11 9.64 -1.91
N PRO A 90 -4.16 9.83 -1.09
CA PRO A 90 -5.55 9.63 -1.52
C PRO A 90 -5.97 10.56 -2.66
N HIS A 91 -5.52 11.81 -2.67
CA HIS A 91 -5.87 12.78 -3.72
C HIS A 91 -5.28 12.40 -5.08
N VAL A 92 -4.01 11.98 -5.10
CA VAL A 92 -3.34 11.54 -6.35
C VAL A 92 -4.01 10.27 -6.90
N LEU A 93 -4.35 9.31 -6.03
CA LEU A 93 -5.04 8.09 -6.45
C LEU A 93 -6.44 8.35 -7.01
N GLN A 94 -7.17 9.32 -6.45
CA GLN A 94 -8.50 9.68 -6.96
C GLN A 94 -8.45 10.41 -8.32
N GLY A 95 -7.38 11.13 -8.62
CA GLY A 95 -7.19 11.82 -9.89
C GLY A 95 -6.71 10.94 -11.05
N THR A 96 -6.27 9.71 -10.77
CA THR A 96 -5.60 8.81 -11.74
C THR A 96 -6.44 7.61 -12.15
N THR A 97 -6.16 7.00 -13.30
CA THR A 97 -6.84 5.75 -13.69
C THR A 97 -6.56 4.62 -12.70
N THR A 98 -7.47 3.65 -12.58
CA THR A 98 -7.33 2.49 -11.66
C THR A 98 -6.04 1.69 -11.92
N HIS A 99 -5.62 1.57 -13.17
CA HIS A 99 -4.35 0.94 -13.52
C HIS A 99 -3.13 1.74 -13.02
N MET A 100 -3.17 3.07 -13.12
CA MET A 100 -2.10 3.91 -12.58
C MET A 100 -2.11 3.93 -11.06
N ALA A 101 -3.29 3.89 -10.46
CA ALA A 101 -3.44 3.74 -9.02
C ALA A 101 -2.79 2.44 -8.51
N LEU A 102 -2.97 1.33 -9.24
CA LEU A 102 -2.26 0.08 -8.95
C LEU A 102 -0.74 0.27 -9.00
N LEU A 103 -0.20 0.85 -10.09
CA LEU A 103 1.24 1.09 -10.24
C LEU A 103 1.82 1.99 -9.12
N ILE A 104 1.11 3.04 -8.73
CA ILE A 104 1.51 3.93 -7.63
C ILE A 104 1.47 3.19 -6.29
N SER A 105 0.45 2.35 -6.07
CA SER A 105 0.33 1.60 -4.82
C SER A 105 1.33 0.45 -4.68
N THR A 106 1.92 -0.02 -5.78
CA THR A 106 2.80 -1.20 -5.81
C THR A 106 4.23 -0.83 -6.17
N TRP A 107 4.47 -0.58 -7.47
CA TRP A 107 5.78 -0.31 -8.04
C TRP A 107 6.49 0.87 -7.38
N GLN A 108 5.77 1.97 -7.16
CA GLN A 108 6.36 3.18 -6.58
C GLN A 108 6.78 3.02 -5.10
N LYS A 109 6.31 1.98 -4.41
CA LYS A 109 6.68 1.71 -3.02
C LYS A 109 7.95 0.87 -2.91
N LEU A 110 8.32 0.10 -3.94
CA LEU A 110 9.49 -0.79 -3.92
C LEU A 110 10.79 -0.02 -3.68
N ALA A 111 11.11 0.96 -4.53
CA ALA A 111 12.40 1.64 -4.44
C ALA A 111 12.62 2.39 -3.10
N PRO A 112 11.67 3.19 -2.57
CA PRO A 112 11.85 3.83 -1.27
C PRO A 112 11.95 2.82 -0.12
N LEU A 113 11.21 1.71 -0.16
CA LEU A 113 11.31 0.66 0.85
C LEU A 113 12.66 -0.06 0.80
N THR A 114 13.22 -0.32 -0.38
CA THR A 114 14.55 -0.91 -0.48
C THR A 114 15.64 0.00 0.09
N LEU A 115 15.51 1.32 -0.05
CA LEU A 115 16.46 2.25 0.56
C LEU A 115 16.39 2.20 2.09
N LEU A 116 15.18 2.12 2.65
CA LEU A 116 14.96 1.98 4.09
C LEU A 116 15.46 0.61 4.59
N TYR A 117 15.25 -0.46 3.82
CA TYR A 117 15.78 -1.79 4.10
C TYR A 117 17.32 -1.79 4.19
N MET A 118 18.00 -1.12 3.25
CA MET A 118 19.46 -1.04 3.22
C MET A 118 20.04 -0.23 4.39
N THR A 119 19.27 0.67 5.00
CA THR A 119 19.70 1.48 6.14
C THR A 119 19.21 0.93 7.50
N HIS A 120 18.55 -0.24 7.52
CA HIS A 120 17.87 -0.82 8.68
C HIS A 120 18.68 -0.76 9.99
N ASN A 121 19.96 -1.12 9.95
CA ASN A 121 20.83 -1.21 11.13
C ASN A 121 21.03 0.11 11.89
N HIS A 122 20.80 1.26 11.25
CA HIS A 122 21.06 2.58 11.82
C HIS A 122 19.78 3.39 12.07
N LEU A 123 18.61 2.78 11.86
CA LEU A 123 17.34 3.45 12.05
C LEU A 123 16.98 3.53 13.53
N ASN A 124 16.34 4.63 13.92
CA ASN A 124 15.80 4.74 15.27
C ASN A 124 14.51 3.91 15.36
N HIS A 125 14.55 2.81 16.11
CA HIS A 125 13.41 1.92 16.30
C HIS A 125 12.20 2.65 16.90
N THR A 126 12.40 3.55 17.86
CA THR A 126 11.29 4.25 18.54
C THR A 126 10.48 5.12 17.59
N THR A 127 11.14 5.85 16.69
CA THR A 127 10.47 6.73 15.72
C THR A 127 9.72 5.91 14.68
N LEU A 128 10.31 4.83 14.19
CA LEU A 128 9.67 3.94 13.21
C LEU A 128 8.44 3.23 13.79
N LEU A 129 8.51 2.73 15.02
CA LEU A 129 7.37 2.11 15.70
C LEU A 129 6.21 3.10 15.88
N LEU A 130 6.52 4.33 16.29
CA LEU A 130 5.53 5.40 16.41
C LEU A 130 4.90 5.75 15.06
N LEU A 131 5.71 5.91 14.01
CA LEU A 131 5.23 6.20 12.65
C LEU A 131 4.35 5.06 12.11
N GLY A 132 4.73 3.81 12.39
CA GLY A 132 3.95 2.62 12.04
C GLY A 132 2.58 2.60 12.72
N LEU A 133 2.52 2.87 14.02
CA LEU A 133 1.25 2.97 14.77
C LEU A 133 0.39 4.13 14.27
N MET A 134 0.99 5.32 14.07
CA MET A 134 0.27 6.50 13.62
C MET A 134 -0.31 6.32 12.21
N SER A 135 0.41 5.67 11.31
CA SER A 135 -0.09 5.40 9.96
C SER A 135 -1.18 4.32 9.94
N ALA A 136 -1.06 3.27 10.76
CA ALA A 136 -2.09 2.26 10.92
C ALA A 136 -3.41 2.83 11.47
N THR A 137 -3.33 3.67 12.51
CA THR A 137 -4.49 4.31 13.14
C THR A 137 -5.14 5.36 12.23
N LEU A 138 -4.37 6.30 11.69
CA LEU A 138 -4.90 7.38 10.83
C LEU A 138 -5.44 6.83 9.51
N GLY A 139 -4.74 5.88 8.89
CA GLY A 139 -5.23 5.24 7.66
C GLY A 139 -6.56 4.51 7.91
N GLY A 140 -6.68 3.81 9.05
CA GLY A 140 -7.90 3.10 9.43
C GLY A 140 -9.09 4.04 9.61
N LEU A 141 -8.91 5.11 10.41
CA LEU A 141 -9.96 6.08 10.71
C LEU A 141 -10.37 6.91 9.48
N ALA A 142 -9.40 7.41 8.72
CA ALA A 142 -9.68 8.25 7.55
C ALA A 142 -10.35 7.47 6.40
N GLY A 143 -10.10 6.16 6.30
CA GLY A 143 -10.75 5.28 5.32
C GLY A 143 -12.25 5.06 5.58
N LEU A 144 -12.72 5.20 6.82
CA LEU A 144 -14.12 4.94 7.18
C LEU A 144 -15.10 5.85 6.42
N ASN A 145 -14.76 7.11 6.19
CA ASN A 145 -15.68 8.07 5.58
C ASN A 145 -15.59 8.15 4.04
N GLN A 146 -14.91 7.19 3.40
CA GLN A 146 -14.69 7.20 1.95
C GLN A 146 -15.69 6.32 1.21
N THR A 147 -16.24 6.82 0.12
CA THR A 147 -17.15 6.09 -0.80
C THR A 147 -16.50 5.72 -2.13
N GLN A 148 -15.39 6.36 -2.47
CA GLN A 148 -14.66 6.13 -3.71
C GLN A 148 -13.71 4.95 -3.52
N THR A 149 -13.78 3.97 -4.42
CA THR A 149 -12.99 2.72 -4.28
C THR A 149 -11.48 3.00 -4.25
N ARG A 150 -11.02 3.93 -5.08
CA ARG A 150 -9.61 4.34 -5.15
C ARG A 150 -9.12 5.04 -3.88
N THR A 151 -9.93 5.85 -3.21
CA THR A 151 -9.53 6.49 -1.94
C THR A 151 -9.57 5.50 -0.79
N ILE A 152 -10.52 4.56 -0.77
CA ILE A 152 -10.53 3.44 0.20
C ILE A 152 -9.25 2.61 0.07
N LEU A 153 -8.88 2.23 -1.17
CA LEU A 153 -7.62 1.51 -1.43
C LEU A 153 -6.38 2.38 -1.19
N ALA A 154 -6.51 3.70 -1.20
CA ALA A 154 -5.44 4.59 -0.80
C ALA A 154 -5.16 4.46 0.71
N PHE A 155 -6.22 4.59 1.51
CA PHE A 155 -6.13 4.50 2.96
C PHE A 155 -5.74 3.10 3.44
N SER A 156 -6.16 2.03 2.74
CA SER A 156 -5.63 0.70 3.02
C SER A 156 -4.11 0.62 2.83
N SER A 157 -3.57 1.20 1.76
CA SER A 157 -2.12 1.16 1.60
C SER A 157 -1.39 1.94 2.71
N ILE A 158 -1.98 3.02 3.24
CA ILE A 158 -1.40 3.76 4.36
C ILE A 158 -1.37 2.88 5.61
N THR A 159 -2.43 2.12 5.88
CA THR A 159 -2.45 1.20 7.02
C THR A 159 -1.44 0.05 6.86
N HIS A 160 -1.37 -0.55 5.67
CA HIS A 160 -0.42 -1.62 5.39
C HIS A 160 1.03 -1.13 5.42
N MET A 161 1.32 0.09 4.98
CA MET A 161 2.64 0.69 5.15
C MET A 161 2.99 0.84 6.63
N GLY A 162 2.02 1.15 7.50
CA GLY A 162 2.25 1.18 8.94
C GLY A 162 2.74 -0.15 9.50
N TRP A 163 2.10 -1.25 9.11
CA TRP A 163 2.56 -2.61 9.44
C TRP A 163 3.91 -2.95 8.84
N LEU A 164 4.20 -2.47 7.63
CA LEU A 164 5.48 -2.73 6.98
C LEU A 164 6.63 -1.99 7.69
N ILE A 165 6.43 -0.74 8.10
CA ILE A 165 7.44 0.02 8.87
C ILE A 165 7.71 -0.65 10.21
N THR A 166 6.67 -1.12 10.91
CA THR A 166 6.89 -1.86 12.17
C THR A 166 7.62 -3.17 11.92
N ALA A 167 7.31 -3.89 10.84
CA ALA A 167 8.06 -5.08 10.45
C ALA A 167 9.55 -4.76 10.22
N ILE A 168 9.88 -3.60 9.63
CA ILE A 168 11.27 -3.19 9.39
C ILE A 168 12.03 -3.05 10.67
N THR A 169 11.42 -2.61 11.77
CA THR A 169 12.16 -2.51 13.04
C THR A 169 12.51 -3.84 13.68
N MET A 170 11.86 -4.94 13.27
CA MET A 170 12.02 -6.26 13.89
C MET A 170 13.02 -7.12 13.14
N SER A 171 12.76 -7.41 11.86
CA SER A 171 13.65 -8.24 11.06
C SER A 171 13.49 -7.97 9.57
N PRO A 172 14.60 -7.94 8.80
CA PRO A 172 14.54 -7.73 7.35
C PRO A 172 13.74 -8.81 6.62
N SER A 173 13.81 -10.08 7.04
CA SER A 173 13.05 -11.19 6.45
C SER A 173 11.53 -11.00 6.56
N LEU A 174 11.06 -10.50 7.70
CA LEU A 174 9.64 -10.19 7.90
C LEU A 174 9.21 -9.03 6.98
N THR A 175 10.09 -8.07 6.70
CA THR A 175 9.78 -6.97 5.77
C THR A 175 9.59 -7.42 4.34
N THR A 176 10.46 -8.32 3.86
CA THR A 176 10.39 -8.81 2.48
C THR A 176 9.12 -9.61 2.30
N LEU A 177 8.79 -10.49 3.26
CA LEU A 177 7.52 -11.21 3.30
C LEU A 177 6.30 -10.28 3.32
N THR A 178 6.27 -9.29 4.22
CA THR A 178 5.14 -8.36 4.37
C THR A 178 4.95 -7.50 3.12
N MET A 179 6.05 -7.08 2.49
CA MET A 179 6.03 -6.35 1.22
C MET A 179 5.48 -7.23 0.08
N LEU A 180 5.97 -8.46 -0.07
CA LEU A 180 5.51 -9.37 -1.12
C LEU A 180 4.01 -9.70 -0.96
N THR A 181 3.56 -10.03 0.25
CA THR A 181 2.14 -10.29 0.54
C THR A 181 1.26 -9.07 0.27
N TYR A 182 1.72 -7.86 0.62
CA TYR A 182 1.04 -6.61 0.28
C TYR A 182 0.93 -6.41 -1.24
N MET A 183 2.00 -6.61 -2.01
CA MET A 183 2.00 -6.46 -3.47
C MET A 183 1.04 -7.46 -4.14
N MET A 184 1.03 -8.71 -3.67
CA MET A 184 0.15 -9.75 -4.19
C MET A 184 -1.33 -9.49 -3.88
N THR A 185 -1.65 -9.12 -2.64
CA THR A 185 -3.04 -8.83 -2.24
C THR A 185 -3.57 -7.56 -2.90
N THR A 186 -2.77 -6.50 -3.01
CA THR A 186 -3.18 -5.27 -3.70
C THR A 186 -3.41 -5.47 -5.19
N THR A 187 -2.49 -6.13 -5.91
CA THR A 187 -2.71 -6.48 -7.33
C THR A 187 -3.98 -7.31 -7.52
N ALA A 188 -4.21 -8.31 -6.66
CA ALA A 188 -5.42 -9.12 -6.70
C ALA A 188 -6.71 -8.30 -6.49
N THR A 189 -6.69 -7.26 -5.64
CA THR A 189 -7.85 -6.38 -5.43
C THR A 189 -8.04 -5.37 -6.57
N PHE A 190 -6.99 -4.73 -7.08
CA PHE A 190 -7.14 -3.69 -8.11
C PHE A 190 -7.59 -4.25 -9.46
N LEU A 191 -7.15 -5.46 -9.83
CA LEU A 191 -7.37 -6.02 -11.17
C LEU A 191 -8.85 -6.20 -11.53
N PRO A 192 -9.73 -6.73 -10.67
CA PRO A 192 -11.16 -6.79 -10.99
C PRO A 192 -11.88 -5.44 -10.83
N LEU A 193 -11.32 -4.51 -10.05
CA LEU A 193 -11.88 -3.16 -9.82
C LEU A 193 -11.60 -2.16 -10.96
N ILE A 194 -10.89 -2.56 -12.02
CA ILE A 194 -10.48 -1.64 -13.11
C ILE A 194 -11.67 -0.87 -13.71
N THR A 195 -12.84 -1.51 -13.82
CA THR A 195 -14.04 -0.95 -14.45
C THR A 195 -14.96 -0.19 -13.49
N THR A 196 -14.74 -0.25 -12.18
CA THR A 196 -15.64 0.29 -11.14
C THR A 196 -15.00 1.45 -10.39
N LYS A 197 -15.66 2.61 -10.31
CA LYS A 197 -15.11 3.80 -9.65
C LYS A 197 -15.67 4.02 -8.25
N THR A 198 -16.97 3.77 -8.06
CA THR A 198 -17.67 4.00 -6.80
C THR A 198 -18.15 2.70 -6.15
N MET A 199 -18.50 2.76 -4.86
CA MET A 199 -19.13 1.65 -4.14
C MET A 199 -20.44 1.18 -4.80
N THR A 200 -21.24 2.11 -5.30
CA THR A 200 -22.50 1.80 -5.99
C THR A 200 -22.27 1.10 -7.32
N ASP A 201 -21.27 1.53 -8.09
CA ASP A 201 -20.92 0.86 -9.35
C ASP A 201 -20.51 -0.59 -9.11
N LEU A 202 -19.73 -0.82 -8.04
CA LEU A 202 -19.29 -2.16 -7.66
C LEU A 202 -20.46 -3.07 -7.29
N GLY A 203 -21.48 -2.55 -6.59
CA GLY A 203 -22.68 -3.32 -6.26
C GLY A 203 -23.51 -3.71 -7.50
N THR A 204 -23.60 -2.83 -8.50
CA THR A 204 -24.28 -3.17 -9.77
C THR A 204 -23.49 -4.13 -10.66
N ALA A 205 -22.20 -4.38 -10.37
CA ALA A 205 -21.37 -5.30 -11.16
C ALA A 205 -21.73 -6.77 -10.94
N TRP A 206 -22.48 -7.09 -9.88
CA TRP A 206 -22.95 -8.46 -9.60
C TRP A 206 -23.68 -9.09 -10.80
N THR A 207 -24.52 -8.32 -11.48
CA THR A 207 -25.29 -8.81 -12.64
C THR A 207 -24.44 -9.01 -13.89
N LEU A 208 -23.21 -8.51 -13.93
CA LEU A 208 -22.33 -8.62 -15.09
C LEU A 208 -21.32 -9.75 -14.94
N SER A 209 -20.69 -9.86 -13.77
CA SER A 209 -19.62 -10.81 -13.52
C SER A 209 -19.59 -11.22 -12.05
N PRO A 210 -20.44 -12.19 -11.63
CA PRO A 210 -20.51 -12.61 -10.23
C PRO A 210 -19.18 -13.18 -9.74
N THR A 211 -18.44 -13.89 -10.60
CA THR A 211 -17.12 -14.47 -10.26
C THR A 211 -16.04 -13.42 -9.96
N ALA A 212 -16.04 -12.31 -10.70
CA ALA A 212 -15.10 -11.22 -10.43
C ALA A 212 -15.44 -10.55 -9.09
N LEU A 213 -16.73 -10.40 -8.78
CA LEU A 213 -17.18 -9.78 -7.53
C LEU A 213 -16.86 -10.67 -6.32
N THR A 214 -17.09 -11.98 -6.40
CA THR A 214 -16.69 -12.91 -5.33
C THR A 214 -15.17 -12.89 -5.12
N ALA A 215 -14.37 -12.86 -6.20
CA ALA A 215 -12.93 -12.71 -6.10
C ALA A 215 -12.51 -11.38 -5.43
N THR A 216 -13.17 -10.27 -5.74
CA THR A 216 -12.90 -8.99 -5.03
C THR A 216 -13.22 -9.08 -3.55
N MET A 217 -14.34 -9.71 -3.18
CA MET A 217 -14.74 -9.84 -1.78
C MET A 217 -13.69 -10.62 -0.99
N ILE A 218 -13.27 -11.79 -1.48
CA ILE A 218 -12.32 -12.64 -0.75
C ILE A 218 -10.95 -11.93 -0.64
N THR A 219 -10.53 -11.23 -1.69
CA THR A 219 -9.25 -10.50 -1.67
C THR A 219 -9.30 -9.24 -0.77
N LEU A 220 -10.44 -8.57 -0.65
CA LEU A 220 -10.64 -7.49 0.34
C LEU A 220 -10.58 -8.01 1.77
N MET A 221 -11.17 -9.19 2.04
CA MET A 221 -11.04 -9.84 3.35
C MET A 221 -9.59 -10.24 3.65
N SER A 222 -8.83 -10.61 2.61
CA SER A 222 -7.41 -10.88 2.74
C SER A 222 -6.63 -9.63 3.13
N LEU A 223 -6.88 -8.47 2.50
CA LEU A 223 -6.30 -7.18 2.93
C LEU A 223 -6.69 -6.84 4.39
N GLY A 224 -7.92 -7.15 4.79
CA GLY A 224 -8.39 -7.06 6.19
C GLY A 224 -7.54 -7.89 7.16
N GLY A 225 -6.90 -8.95 6.68
CA GLY A 225 -6.09 -9.86 7.49
C GLY A 225 -6.95 -10.77 8.35
N LEU A 226 -8.03 -11.31 7.79
CA LEU A 226 -8.85 -12.32 8.47
C LEU A 226 -8.23 -13.73 8.31
N PRO A 227 -8.12 -14.53 9.37
CA PRO A 227 -7.88 -15.97 9.21
C PRO A 227 -9.09 -16.58 8.50
N PRO A 228 -8.96 -17.47 7.49
CA PRO A 228 -7.79 -18.27 7.04
C PRO A 228 -6.98 -17.69 5.85
N LEU A 229 -7.11 -16.40 5.54
CA LEU A 229 -6.55 -15.81 4.32
C LEU A 229 -5.09 -15.36 4.49
N THR A 230 -4.39 -15.18 3.36
CA THR A 230 -2.95 -14.89 3.37
C THR A 230 -2.57 -13.57 4.00
N GLY A 231 -3.40 -12.52 3.89
CA GLY A 231 -3.07 -11.23 4.50
C GLY A 231 -3.09 -11.24 6.03
N PHE A 232 -3.56 -12.32 6.67
CA PHE A 232 -3.40 -12.52 8.12
C PHE A 232 -1.96 -12.89 8.48
N MET A 233 -1.27 -13.67 7.63
CA MET A 233 0.10 -14.13 7.86
C MET A 233 1.08 -13.02 8.29
N PRO A 234 1.25 -11.91 7.53
CA PRO A 234 2.20 -10.87 7.90
C PRO A 234 1.84 -10.21 9.24
N LYS A 235 0.56 -9.91 9.48
CA LYS A 235 0.11 -9.28 10.73
C LYS A 235 0.35 -10.18 11.92
N TRP A 236 0.06 -11.47 11.79
CA TRP A 236 0.29 -12.46 12.83
C TRP A 236 1.77 -12.59 13.19
N LEU A 237 2.65 -12.69 12.20
CA LEU A 237 4.09 -12.79 12.43
C LEU A 237 4.67 -11.51 13.04
N ILE A 238 4.22 -10.32 12.60
CA ILE A 238 4.63 -9.05 13.23
C ILE A 238 4.22 -9.01 14.71
N LEU A 239 2.99 -9.42 15.03
CA LEU A 239 2.51 -9.46 16.42
C LEU A 239 3.31 -10.45 17.27
N LYS A 240 3.69 -11.59 16.69
CA LYS A 240 4.56 -12.57 17.36
C LYS A 240 5.91 -11.94 17.71
N GLU A 241 6.58 -11.27 16.77
CA GLU A 241 7.88 -10.64 17.03
C GLU A 241 7.78 -9.45 18.01
N LEU A 242 6.69 -8.67 17.97
CA LEU A 242 6.48 -7.61 18.95
C LEU A 242 6.28 -8.16 20.38
N SER A 243 5.63 -9.33 20.50
CA SER A 243 5.44 -9.99 21.78
C SER A 243 6.74 -10.59 22.33
N SER A 244 7.59 -11.16 21.47
CA SER A 244 8.90 -11.67 21.87
C SER A 244 9.87 -10.54 22.25
N ALA A 245 9.75 -9.37 21.61
CA ALA A 245 10.50 -8.16 21.93
C ALA A 245 9.99 -7.40 23.19
N ALA A 246 9.09 -7.99 23.98
CA ALA A 246 8.52 -7.41 25.20
C ALA A 246 7.78 -6.06 24.99
N LEU A 247 7.16 -5.85 23.82
CA LEU A 247 6.33 -4.66 23.52
C LEU A 247 4.83 -5.01 23.35
N PRO A 248 4.17 -5.65 24.33
CA PRO A 248 2.79 -6.11 24.18
C PRO A 248 1.78 -4.96 24.02
N LEU A 249 2.02 -3.81 24.66
CA LEU A 249 1.13 -2.64 24.54
C LEU A 249 1.09 -2.09 23.11
N LEU A 250 2.25 -2.06 22.44
CA LEU A 250 2.30 -1.62 21.05
C LEU A 250 1.63 -2.64 20.13
N ALA A 251 1.83 -3.93 20.38
CA ALA A 251 1.19 -5.01 19.64
C ALA A 251 -0.34 -4.93 19.73
N THR A 252 -0.91 -4.73 20.92
CA THR A 252 -2.36 -4.58 21.10
C THR A 252 -2.89 -3.30 20.46
N ALA A 253 -2.17 -2.17 20.58
CA ALA A 253 -2.55 -0.92 19.91
C ALA A 253 -2.56 -1.05 18.38
N LEU A 254 -1.55 -1.70 17.80
CA LEU A 254 -1.50 -2.01 16.37
C LEU A 254 -2.64 -2.93 15.94
N LEU A 255 -2.94 -3.97 16.72
CA LEU A 255 -4.07 -4.85 16.44
C LEU A 255 -5.39 -4.07 16.44
N MET A 256 -5.65 -3.25 17.47
CA MET A 256 -6.86 -2.42 17.55
C MET A 256 -6.97 -1.43 16.39
N SER A 257 -5.84 -0.87 15.93
CA SER A 257 -5.81 0.03 14.78
C SER A 257 -6.21 -0.62 13.45
N SER A 258 -6.14 -1.96 13.36
CA SER A 258 -6.55 -2.70 12.17
C SER A 258 -8.07 -2.90 12.06
N LEU A 259 -8.82 -2.81 13.16
CA LEU A 259 -10.27 -3.02 13.17
C LEU A 259 -11.05 -1.97 12.36
N PRO A 260 -10.74 -0.65 12.43
CA PRO A 260 -11.33 0.34 11.53
C PRO A 260 -11.10 0.01 10.05
N SER A 261 -9.91 -0.52 9.72
CA SER A 261 -9.63 -0.90 8.33
C SER A 261 -10.48 -2.07 7.85
N LEU A 262 -10.67 -3.04 8.73
CA LEU A 262 -11.52 -4.19 8.50
C LEU A 262 -12.99 -3.79 8.33
N PHE A 263 -13.49 -2.81 9.10
CA PHE A 263 -14.85 -2.31 8.97
C PHE A 263 -15.17 -1.79 7.56
N PHE A 264 -14.32 -0.94 6.97
CA PHE A 264 -14.63 -0.42 5.64
C PHE A 264 -14.52 -1.47 4.53
N TYR A 265 -13.72 -2.53 4.71
CA TYR A 265 -13.73 -3.69 3.81
C TYR A 265 -15.02 -4.50 3.94
N ILE A 266 -15.49 -4.75 5.16
CA ILE A 266 -16.77 -5.42 5.39
C ILE A 266 -17.92 -4.61 4.79
N ARG A 267 -17.92 -3.28 4.95
CA ARG A 267 -18.92 -2.42 4.31
C ARG A 267 -18.90 -2.57 2.78
N LEU A 268 -17.72 -2.60 2.17
CA LEU A 268 -17.59 -2.80 0.72
C LEU A 268 -18.10 -4.19 0.30
N ALA A 269 -17.77 -5.24 1.05
CA ALA A 269 -18.26 -6.59 0.78
C ALA A 269 -19.78 -6.72 0.98
N TYR A 270 -20.32 -6.04 1.99
CA TYR A 270 -21.75 -6.04 2.28
C TYR A 270 -22.55 -5.45 1.11
N LEU A 271 -22.17 -4.25 0.66
CA LEU A 271 -22.84 -3.55 -0.44
C LEU A 271 -22.75 -4.26 -1.80
N THR A 272 -21.81 -5.20 -1.94
CA THR A 272 -21.50 -5.83 -3.23
C THR A 272 -22.03 -7.24 -3.36
N MET A 273 -21.97 -8.03 -2.28
CA MET A 273 -22.31 -9.46 -2.31
C MET A 273 -23.49 -9.80 -1.40
N LEU A 274 -23.54 -9.25 -0.18
CA LEU A 274 -24.55 -9.62 0.81
C LEU A 274 -25.89 -8.93 0.55
N THR A 275 -25.85 -7.78 -0.13
CA THR A 275 -27.04 -7.07 -0.62
C THR A 275 -26.99 -6.93 -2.12
N THR A 276 -28.12 -7.09 -2.79
CA THR A 276 -28.27 -6.80 -4.23
C THR A 276 -28.87 -5.41 -4.42
N PRO A 277 -28.07 -4.38 -4.76
CA PRO A 277 -28.61 -3.04 -5.00
C PRO A 277 -29.46 -3.03 -6.28
N PRO A 278 -30.40 -2.07 -6.42
CA PRO A 278 -31.28 -2.00 -7.58
C PRO A 278 -30.46 -1.78 -8.86
N THR A 279 -30.73 -2.60 -9.88
CA THR A 279 -30.07 -2.54 -11.19
C THR A 279 -30.87 -1.67 -12.15
N THR A 280 -30.19 -1.05 -13.12
CA THR A 280 -30.86 -0.28 -14.18
C THR A 280 -31.25 -1.17 -15.35
N THR A 281 -32.26 -0.75 -16.13
CA THR A 281 -32.74 -1.46 -17.34
C THR A 281 -31.63 -1.72 -18.36
N ASN A 282 -30.66 -0.80 -18.47
CA ASN A 282 -29.51 -0.94 -19.36
C ASN A 282 -28.54 -2.08 -18.98
N SER A 283 -28.70 -2.73 -17.82
CA SER A 283 -27.89 -3.89 -17.43
C SER A 283 -28.08 -5.09 -18.37
N GLU A 284 -29.30 -5.30 -18.89
CA GLU A 284 -29.61 -6.40 -19.80
C GLU A 284 -28.82 -6.30 -21.12
N HIS A 285 -28.59 -5.07 -21.62
CA HIS A 285 -27.77 -4.86 -22.81
C HIS A 285 -26.32 -5.29 -22.60
N LYS A 286 -25.79 -5.13 -21.37
CA LYS A 286 -24.41 -5.50 -21.06
C LYS A 286 -24.20 -7.01 -20.97
N TRP A 287 -25.25 -7.80 -20.69
CA TRP A 287 -25.16 -9.27 -20.67
C TRP A 287 -24.73 -9.88 -22.02
N ARG A 288 -25.00 -9.17 -23.12
CA ARG A 288 -24.62 -9.61 -24.46
C ARG A 288 -23.10 -9.49 -24.73
N LEU A 289 -22.39 -8.71 -23.92
CA LEU A 289 -20.97 -8.43 -24.10
C LEU A 289 -20.11 -9.33 -23.21
N LYS A 290 -19.07 -9.93 -23.80
CA LYS A 290 -18.07 -10.69 -23.04
C LYS A 290 -17.14 -9.75 -22.27
N THR A 291 -17.00 -9.96 -20.97
CA THR A 291 -16.02 -9.24 -20.17
C THR A 291 -14.59 -9.69 -20.52
N LYS A 292 -13.66 -8.73 -20.61
CA LYS A 292 -12.24 -9.01 -20.78
C LYS A 292 -11.53 -8.81 -19.45
N HIS A 293 -11.09 -9.90 -18.84
CA HIS A 293 -10.23 -9.87 -17.65
C HIS A 293 -8.78 -10.18 -18.06
N THR A 294 -7.81 -9.63 -17.33
CA THR A 294 -6.41 -9.94 -17.58
C THR A 294 -6.10 -11.39 -17.18
N LYS A 295 -5.26 -12.09 -17.95
CA LYS A 295 -4.99 -13.52 -17.74
C LYS A 295 -4.38 -13.84 -16.37
N TYR A 296 -3.72 -12.86 -15.74
CA TYR A 296 -3.05 -13.02 -14.45
C TYR A 296 -3.97 -12.82 -13.24
N THR A 297 -5.21 -12.34 -13.42
CA THR A 297 -6.13 -12.14 -12.28
C THR A 297 -6.36 -13.39 -11.42
N PRO A 298 -6.64 -14.60 -11.96
CA PRO A 298 -6.93 -15.76 -11.12
C PRO A 298 -5.69 -16.23 -10.35
N GLN A 299 -4.51 -16.12 -10.92
CA GLN A 299 -3.28 -16.50 -10.24
C GLN A 299 -3.01 -15.60 -9.03
N MET A 300 -3.22 -14.29 -9.19
CA MET A 300 -3.06 -13.33 -8.10
C MET A 300 -4.14 -13.52 -7.01
N THR A 301 -5.39 -13.82 -7.38
CA THR A 301 -6.46 -14.05 -6.38
C THR A 301 -6.23 -15.34 -5.59
N VAL A 302 -5.77 -16.42 -6.23
CA VAL A 302 -5.42 -17.67 -5.55
C VAL A 302 -4.24 -17.44 -4.60
N ALA A 303 -3.19 -16.76 -5.06
CA ALA A 303 -2.06 -16.41 -4.21
C ALA A 303 -2.46 -15.52 -3.03
N ALA A 304 -3.36 -14.56 -3.22
CA ALA A 304 -3.86 -13.70 -2.15
C ALA A 304 -4.74 -14.44 -1.12
N THR A 305 -5.18 -15.67 -1.38
CA THR A 305 -6.17 -16.35 -0.53
C THR A 305 -5.64 -17.64 0.12
N LEU A 306 -4.83 -18.44 -0.59
CA LEU A 306 -4.49 -19.81 -0.16
C LEU A 306 -3.04 -20.05 0.30
N LEU A 307 -2.17 -19.05 0.40
CA LEU A 307 -0.77 -19.21 0.86
C LEU A 307 -0.58 -19.39 2.38
N LEU A 308 -1.62 -19.28 3.21
CA LEU A 308 -1.48 -19.35 4.68
C LEU A 308 -0.88 -20.69 5.19
N PRO A 309 -1.20 -21.88 4.62
CA PRO A 309 -0.52 -23.12 5.01
C PRO A 309 0.98 -23.14 4.70
N MET A 310 1.44 -22.34 3.73
CA MET A 310 2.86 -22.22 3.35
C MET A 310 3.61 -21.16 4.19
N THR A 311 3.04 -20.77 5.33
CA THR A 311 3.62 -19.73 6.22
C THR A 311 5.05 -20.05 6.63
N ALA A 312 5.29 -21.27 7.11
CA ALA A 312 6.60 -21.69 7.61
C ALA A 312 7.67 -21.67 6.52
N THR A 313 7.34 -22.15 5.32
CA THR A 313 8.29 -22.17 4.19
C THR A 313 8.61 -20.75 3.73
N LEU A 314 7.59 -19.90 3.60
CA LEU A 314 7.78 -18.52 3.16
C LEU A 314 8.64 -17.74 4.16
N TYR A 315 8.34 -17.83 5.47
CA TYR A 315 9.12 -17.14 6.51
C TYR A 315 10.58 -17.59 6.58
N ALA A 316 10.88 -18.86 6.29
CA ALA A 316 12.25 -19.37 6.28
C ALA A 316 13.05 -18.95 5.03
N THR A 317 12.37 -18.69 3.91
CA THR A 317 13.01 -18.34 2.63
C THR A 317 13.21 -16.84 2.39
N THR A 318 12.42 -16.02 3.07
CA THR A 318 12.43 -14.55 2.96
C THR A 318 13.41 -13.90 3.90
#